data_AF-A0AA90AZZ7-F1
#
_entry.id   AF-A0AA90AZZ7-F1
#
_cell.length_a   1.000
_cell.length_b   1.000
_cell.length_c   1.000
_cell.angle_alpha   90.00
_cell.angle_beta   90.00
_cell.angle_gamma   90.00
#
_symmetry.space_group_name_H-M   'P 1'
#
loop_
_entity.id
_entity.type
_entity.pdbx_description
1 polymer ?
#
loop_
_entity_poly.entity_id
_entity_poly.type
_entity_poly.pdbx_seq_one_letter_code
_entity_poly.pdbx_strand_id
1 'polypeptide(L)'
;MTDLNNSELTPAALQIKTPAILELTQLDAASLKRLITGEVLAIRIADFANEQTSAVLNKYIDETAILQEYNHEIYESGKVVQQFYGVHRWGTPFNSTYGKSAGSDAQQQYYADAAHMRGLIDSLCAPQKPPIHLLMEHLQQVWPEGATTAAFQGQPMFCGIIRAMFPETAHLSETVPHVDCLPISIAKLEHQFSANIYIDTPPSGGELIIWDTEAFAYEDVERFEGALLPEDRLQKPLHIQPRKNELIIINTRRPHAICGFDSGKRISIQSFIGYTTGEPFYFWC
;
A
#
# COMPACT_ATOMS: atom_id res chain seq x y z
N MET A 1 35.39 -59.22 -4.82
CA MET A 1 34.51 -58.28 -5.53
C MET A 1 33.18 -58.28 -4.83
N THR A 2 33.00 -57.36 -3.87
CA THR A 2 31.70 -56.90 -3.36
C THR A 2 32.03 -55.62 -2.61
N ASP A 3 31.90 -54.51 -3.32
CA ASP A 3 32.08 -53.16 -2.79
C ASP A 3 30.95 -52.85 -1.79
N LEU A 4 31.36 -52.40 -0.60
CA LEU A 4 30.48 -51.83 0.40
C LEU A 4 30.18 -50.38 0.00
N ASN A 5 28.98 -50.15 -0.55
CA ASN A 5 28.45 -48.82 -0.76
C ASN A 5 28.11 -48.18 0.59
N ASN A 6 28.98 -47.29 1.07
CA ASN A 6 28.64 -46.23 2.00
C ASN A 6 27.79 -45.20 1.25
N SER A 7 26.48 -45.25 1.40
CA SER A 7 25.61 -44.11 1.07
C SER A 7 25.58 -43.18 2.29
N GLU A 8 26.45 -42.18 2.29
CA GLU A 8 26.32 -41.01 3.17
C GLU A 8 25.01 -40.30 2.83
N LEU A 9 24.06 -40.36 3.76
CA LEU A 9 22.88 -39.49 3.77
C LEU A 9 23.38 -38.09 4.13
N THR A 10 23.44 -37.20 3.14
CA THR A 10 23.59 -35.77 3.38
C THR A 10 22.36 -35.26 4.14
N PRO A 11 22.52 -34.54 5.26
CA PRO A 11 21.39 -33.89 5.91
C PRO A 11 20.86 -32.82 4.96
N ALA A 12 19.61 -32.95 4.53
CA ALA A 12 18.89 -31.84 3.94
C ALA A 12 18.97 -30.69 4.92
N ALA A 13 19.67 -29.61 4.54
CA ALA A 13 19.71 -28.40 5.32
C ALA A 13 18.25 -27.99 5.57
N LEU A 14 17.84 -28.01 6.83
CA LEU A 14 16.63 -27.36 7.29
C LEU A 14 16.78 -25.88 6.91
N GLN A 15 16.27 -25.51 5.73
CA GLN A 15 16.01 -24.13 5.38
C GLN A 15 15.00 -23.65 6.42
N ILE A 16 15.50 -22.95 7.44
CA ILE A 16 14.69 -22.17 8.34
C ILE A 16 13.98 -21.17 7.42
N LYS A 17 12.70 -21.44 7.12
CA LYS A 17 11.87 -20.51 6.35
C LYS A 17 11.80 -19.24 7.18
N THR A 18 12.52 -18.22 6.74
CA THR A 18 12.42 -16.86 7.24
C THR A 18 10.95 -16.45 7.28
N PRO A 19 10.47 -15.78 8.33
CA PRO A 19 9.07 -15.37 8.40
C PRO A 19 8.72 -14.46 7.22
N ALA A 20 7.69 -14.82 6.46
CA ALA A 20 7.18 -14.05 5.33
C ALA A 20 6.64 -12.67 5.74
N ILE A 21 6.34 -12.47 7.03
CA ILE A 21 5.84 -11.22 7.60
C ILE A 21 6.71 -10.88 8.81
N LEU A 22 7.26 -9.65 8.86
CA LEU A 22 8.01 -9.15 10.00
C LEU A 22 7.14 -8.28 10.88
N GLU A 23 6.97 -8.69 12.14
CA GLU A 23 6.38 -7.85 13.18
C GLU A 23 7.50 -7.17 13.96
N LEU A 24 7.49 -5.84 14.00
CA LEU A 24 8.53 -5.00 14.60
C LEU A 24 7.90 -3.98 15.55
N THR A 25 8.69 -3.46 16.48
CA THR A 25 8.32 -2.30 17.29
C THR A 25 8.68 -0.98 16.63
N GLN A 26 9.67 -0.98 15.73
CA GLN A 26 10.13 0.18 14.97
C GLN A 26 10.78 -0.28 13.66
N LEU A 27 10.81 0.61 12.65
CA LEU A 27 11.53 0.36 11.41
C LEU A 27 13.05 0.47 11.63
N ASP A 28 13.81 -0.32 10.88
CA ASP A 28 15.25 -0.19 10.78
C ASP A 28 15.73 -0.47 9.35
N ALA A 29 16.98 -0.10 9.04
CA ALA A 29 17.54 -0.31 7.71
C ALA A 29 17.59 -1.80 7.30
N ALA A 30 17.75 -2.71 8.27
CA ALA A 30 17.89 -4.14 7.98
C ALA A 30 16.56 -4.75 7.52
N SER A 31 15.47 -4.46 8.21
CA SER A 31 14.11 -4.86 7.85
C SER A 31 13.66 -4.27 6.51
N LEU A 32 13.96 -2.98 6.26
CA LEU A 32 13.68 -2.35 4.96
C LEU A 32 14.43 -3.03 3.82
N LYS A 33 15.73 -3.36 4.00
CA LYS A 33 16.50 -4.13 3.00
C LYS A 33 15.85 -5.47 2.69
N ARG A 34 15.36 -6.18 3.71
CA ARG A 34 14.70 -7.48 3.54
C ARG A 34 13.37 -7.36 2.78
N LEU A 35 12.63 -6.26 2.97
CA LEU A 35 11.42 -5.97 2.20
C LEU A 35 11.77 -5.61 0.74
N ILE A 36 12.81 -4.80 0.52
CA ILE A 36 13.30 -4.40 -0.82
C ILE A 36 13.76 -5.62 -1.61
N THR A 37 14.59 -6.47 -1.03
CA THR A 37 15.09 -7.69 -1.70
C THR A 37 14.02 -8.78 -1.84
N GLY A 38 12.83 -8.57 -1.25
CA GLY A 38 11.73 -9.52 -1.29
C GLY A 38 11.93 -10.75 -0.41
N GLU A 39 12.87 -10.73 0.53
CA GLU A 39 13.07 -11.77 1.55
C GLU A 39 11.85 -11.89 2.47
N VAL A 40 11.12 -10.78 2.65
CA VAL A 40 9.86 -10.73 3.39
C VAL A 40 8.80 -10.03 2.54
N LEU A 41 7.53 -10.39 2.76
CA LEU A 41 6.39 -9.88 2.01
C LEU A 41 5.79 -8.62 2.62
N ALA A 42 5.85 -8.54 3.95
CA ALA A 42 5.28 -7.44 4.69
C ALA A 42 6.09 -7.10 5.94
N ILE A 43 6.09 -5.82 6.29
CA ILE A 43 6.49 -5.32 7.60
C ILE A 43 5.24 -4.82 8.31
N ARG A 44 5.12 -5.12 9.61
CA ARG A 44 4.02 -4.71 10.49
C ARG A 44 4.56 -4.06 11.75
N ILE A 45 3.95 -2.95 12.16
CA ILE A 45 4.27 -2.25 13.40
C ILE A 45 2.98 -1.90 14.11
N ALA A 46 2.71 -2.56 15.24
CA ALA A 46 1.57 -2.26 16.09
C ALA A 46 1.70 -0.89 16.75
N ASP A 47 0.57 -0.28 17.10
CA ASP A 47 0.51 1.00 17.83
C ASP A 47 1.34 2.13 17.19
N PHE A 48 1.46 2.11 15.86
CA PHE A 48 2.20 3.10 15.08
C PHE A 48 1.50 4.47 15.09
N ALA A 49 0.18 4.48 14.85
CA ALA A 49 -0.60 5.70 14.99
C ALA A 49 -0.97 5.96 16.45
N ASN A 50 -0.97 7.23 16.85
CA ASN A 50 -1.47 7.59 18.17
C ASN A 50 -2.99 7.45 18.25
N GLU A 51 -3.49 6.85 19.33
CA GLU A 51 -4.93 6.63 19.55
C GLU A 51 -5.76 7.92 19.48
N GLN A 52 -5.24 9.04 20.01
CA GLN A 52 -5.91 10.34 19.95
C GLN A 52 -6.07 10.81 18.50
N THR A 53 -5.01 10.69 17.69
CA THR A 53 -5.02 11.04 16.28
C THR A 53 -6.03 10.19 15.51
N SER A 54 -6.02 8.86 15.72
CA SER A 54 -6.99 7.96 15.09
C SER A 54 -8.42 8.25 15.51
N ALA A 55 -8.66 8.58 16.78
CA ALA A 55 -10.00 8.94 17.26
C ALA A 55 -10.52 10.23 16.63
N VAL A 56 -9.69 11.26 16.50
CA VAL A 56 -10.07 12.54 15.87
C VAL A 56 -10.38 12.35 14.39
N LEU A 57 -9.52 11.63 13.66
CA LEU A 57 -9.74 11.36 12.23
C LEU A 57 -11.01 10.52 12.02
N ASN A 58 -11.22 9.48 12.82
CA ASN A 58 -12.45 8.67 12.75
C ASN A 58 -13.71 9.51 12.98
N LYS A 59 -13.71 10.35 14.02
CA LYS A 59 -14.84 11.23 14.30
C LYS A 59 -15.11 12.18 13.14
N TYR A 60 -14.07 12.79 12.58
CA TYR A 60 -14.23 13.69 11.44
C TYR A 60 -14.77 12.96 10.21
N ILE A 61 -14.31 11.73 9.95
CA ILE A 61 -14.81 10.89 8.85
C ILE A 61 -16.29 10.59 9.02
N ASP A 62 -16.72 10.24 10.24
CA ASP A 62 -18.11 9.88 10.52
C ASP A 62 -19.05 11.09 10.46
N GLU A 63 -18.59 12.27 10.90
CA GLU A 63 -19.47 13.43 11.11
C GLU A 63 -19.38 14.50 10.01
N THR A 64 -18.26 14.59 9.29
CA THR A 64 -17.94 15.78 8.47
C THR A 64 -17.35 15.47 7.10
N ALA A 65 -16.53 14.43 6.95
CA ALA A 65 -15.84 14.18 5.68
C ALA A 65 -16.84 13.85 4.55
N ILE A 66 -16.60 14.40 3.37
CA ILE A 66 -17.29 14.01 2.16
C ILE A 66 -16.43 12.98 1.46
N LEU A 67 -16.81 11.72 1.60
CA LEU A 67 -16.13 10.60 0.97
C LEU A 67 -16.56 10.47 -0.50
N GLN A 68 -15.61 10.14 -1.36
CA GLN A 68 -15.86 9.87 -2.78
C GLN A 68 -15.55 8.39 -3.06
N GLU A 69 -16.22 7.81 -4.05
CA GLU A 69 -15.87 6.47 -4.52
C GLU A 69 -14.44 6.42 -5.07
N TYR A 70 -13.72 5.35 -4.76
CA TYR A 70 -12.44 5.03 -5.39
C TYR A 70 -12.66 3.99 -6.49
N ASN A 71 -12.92 4.52 -7.68
CA ASN A 71 -13.22 3.70 -8.86
C ASN A 71 -11.94 3.26 -9.57
N HIS A 72 -12.01 2.08 -10.17
CA HIS A 72 -10.95 1.49 -10.97
C HIS A 72 -11.39 1.42 -12.43
N GLU A 73 -10.45 1.68 -13.33
CA GLU A 73 -10.69 1.53 -14.76
C GLU A 73 -10.64 0.04 -15.12
N ILE A 74 -11.73 -0.48 -15.68
CA ILE A 74 -11.78 -1.81 -16.27
C ILE A 74 -12.20 -1.72 -17.73
N TYR A 75 -11.81 -2.71 -18.53
CA TYR A 75 -12.17 -2.79 -19.94
C TYR A 75 -13.27 -3.82 -20.17
N GLU A 76 -14.48 -3.35 -20.46
CA GLU A 76 -15.61 -4.20 -20.80
C GLU A 76 -15.94 -4.05 -22.28
N SER A 77 -15.83 -5.15 -23.05
CA SER A 77 -16.10 -5.17 -24.49
C SER A 77 -15.38 -4.05 -25.27
N GLY A 78 -14.13 -3.75 -24.88
CA GLY A 78 -13.30 -2.71 -25.50
C GLY A 78 -13.64 -1.27 -25.08
N LYS A 79 -14.48 -1.07 -24.07
CA LYS A 79 -14.79 0.25 -23.49
C LYS A 79 -14.27 0.36 -22.05
N VAL A 80 -13.77 1.54 -21.70
CA VAL A 80 -13.40 1.86 -20.32
C VAL A 80 -14.68 2.05 -19.49
N VAL A 81 -14.81 1.28 -18.42
CA VAL A 81 -15.87 1.39 -17.42
C VAL A 81 -15.22 1.66 -16.06
N GLN A 82 -15.87 2.48 -15.24
CA GLN A 82 -15.45 2.76 -13.88
C GLN A 82 -16.16 1.80 -12.94
N GLN A 83 -15.39 0.94 -12.27
CA GLN A 83 -15.92 -0.05 -11.34
C GLN A 83 -15.63 0.34 -9.90
N PHE A 84 -16.68 0.33 -9.08
CA PHE A 84 -16.58 0.57 -7.65
C PHE A 84 -16.42 -0.76 -6.89
N TYR A 85 -15.35 -0.89 -6.09
CA TYR A 85 -15.05 -2.08 -5.30
C TYR A 85 -15.24 -1.87 -3.79
N GLY A 86 -16.18 -0.99 -3.40
CA GLY A 86 -16.52 -0.78 -1.98
C GLY A 86 -15.53 0.07 -1.19
N VAL A 87 -14.56 0.68 -1.86
CA VAL A 87 -13.55 1.54 -1.24
C VAL A 87 -13.89 3.00 -1.49
N HIS A 88 -14.19 3.74 -0.42
CA HIS A 88 -14.29 5.18 -0.49
C HIS A 88 -12.93 5.82 -0.17
N ARG A 89 -12.75 7.05 -0.63
CA ARG A 89 -11.55 7.86 -0.39
C ARG A 89 -11.90 9.25 0.14
N TRP A 90 -10.97 9.81 0.89
CA TRP A 90 -10.94 11.22 1.25
C TRP A 90 -9.59 11.82 0.87
N GLY A 91 -9.64 12.75 -0.09
CA GLY A 91 -8.50 13.24 -0.87
C GLY A 91 -8.56 12.75 -2.32
N THR A 92 -7.76 13.35 -3.20
CA THR A 92 -7.73 13.03 -4.64
C THR A 92 -6.49 12.20 -4.95
N PRO A 93 -6.65 11.00 -5.55
CA PRO A 93 -5.53 10.11 -5.83
C PRO A 93 -4.78 10.57 -7.08
N PHE A 94 -3.46 10.41 -7.09
CA PHE A 94 -2.63 10.89 -8.18
C PHE A 94 -2.90 10.19 -9.51
N ASN A 95 -3.40 8.95 -9.47
CA ASN A 95 -3.80 8.22 -10.68
C ASN A 95 -4.91 8.92 -11.48
N SER A 96 -5.67 9.86 -10.88
CA SER A 96 -6.63 10.70 -11.61
C SER A 96 -5.96 11.63 -12.63
N THR A 97 -4.64 11.79 -12.56
CA THR A 97 -3.84 12.61 -13.50
C THR A 97 -3.18 11.78 -14.61
N TYR A 98 -3.27 10.45 -14.57
CA TYR A 98 -2.60 9.58 -15.55
C TYR A 98 -3.14 9.81 -16.96
N GLY A 99 -2.23 9.81 -17.94
CA GLY A 99 -2.53 10.08 -19.34
C GLY A 99 -3.00 11.51 -19.65
N LYS A 100 -3.08 12.40 -18.65
CA LYS A 100 -3.46 13.81 -18.86
C LYS A 100 -2.24 14.65 -19.22
N SER A 101 -2.46 15.70 -20.01
CA SER A 101 -1.40 16.64 -20.36
C SER A 101 -0.95 17.43 -19.13
N ALA A 102 0.33 17.83 -19.12
CA ALA A 102 0.82 18.80 -18.16
C ALA A 102 0.01 20.11 -18.25
N GLY A 103 -0.30 20.69 -17.09
CA GLY A 103 -1.14 21.87 -16.94
C GLY A 103 -2.65 21.61 -17.08
N SER A 104 -3.10 20.37 -17.25
CA SER A 104 -4.53 20.06 -17.36
C SER A 104 -5.31 20.38 -16.08
N ASP A 105 -6.62 20.61 -16.21
CA ASP A 105 -7.52 20.87 -15.08
C ASP A 105 -7.46 19.74 -14.04
N ALA A 106 -7.34 18.48 -14.48
CA ALA A 106 -7.20 17.33 -13.58
C ALA A 106 -5.92 17.41 -12.72
N GLN A 107 -4.80 17.85 -13.32
CA GLN A 107 -3.55 18.03 -12.59
C GLN A 107 -3.64 19.21 -11.62
N GLN A 108 -4.19 20.35 -12.07
CA GLN A 108 -4.39 21.53 -11.23
C GLN A 108 -5.29 21.22 -10.03
N GLN A 109 -6.39 20.49 -10.27
CA GLN A 109 -7.31 20.05 -9.23
C GLN A 109 -6.61 19.12 -8.23
N TYR A 110 -5.85 18.11 -8.70
CA TYR A 110 -5.10 17.23 -7.82
C TYR A 110 -4.19 18.00 -6.86
N TYR A 111 -3.41 18.96 -7.38
CA TYR A 111 -2.47 19.72 -6.53
C TYR A 111 -3.17 20.73 -5.60
N ALA A 112 -4.29 21.31 -6.02
CA ALA A 112 -5.12 22.14 -5.15
C ALA A 112 -5.72 21.30 -4.00
N ASP A 113 -6.26 20.12 -4.31
CA ASP A 113 -6.79 19.18 -3.32
C ASP A 113 -5.68 18.69 -2.39
N ALA A 114 -4.50 18.36 -2.93
CA ALA A 114 -3.33 17.93 -2.16
C ALA A 114 -2.91 18.98 -1.12
N ALA A 115 -2.88 20.27 -1.51
CA ALA A 115 -2.55 21.36 -0.60
C ALA A 115 -3.61 21.54 0.49
N HIS A 116 -4.90 21.50 0.11
CA HIS A 116 -6.01 21.61 1.04
C HIS A 116 -6.02 20.45 2.06
N MET A 117 -5.94 19.22 1.57
CA MET A 117 -5.99 18.01 2.39
C MET A 117 -4.82 17.93 3.38
N ARG A 118 -3.62 18.33 2.96
CA ARG A 118 -2.45 18.41 3.85
C ARG A 118 -2.72 19.34 5.02
N GLY A 119 -3.14 20.58 4.75
CA GLY A 119 -3.44 21.56 5.79
C GLY A 119 -4.58 21.12 6.72
N LEU A 120 -5.61 20.46 6.17
CA LEU A 120 -6.73 19.95 6.95
C LEU A 120 -6.32 18.80 7.88
N ILE A 121 -5.62 17.79 7.36
CA ILE A 121 -5.16 16.65 8.16
C ILE A 121 -4.14 17.11 9.22
N ASP A 122 -3.22 18.00 8.87
CA ASP A 122 -2.28 18.61 9.84
C ASP A 122 -3.04 19.30 10.98
N SER A 123 -4.07 20.08 10.65
CA SER A 123 -4.89 20.78 11.64
C SER A 123 -5.69 19.83 12.54
N LEU A 124 -6.21 18.73 11.98
CA LEU A 124 -6.94 17.71 12.73
C LEU A 124 -6.03 16.90 13.65
N CYS A 125 -4.80 16.64 13.22
CA CYS A 125 -3.84 15.87 14.02
C CYS A 125 -3.16 16.70 15.12
N ALA A 126 -3.17 18.04 15.00
CA ALA A 126 -2.52 18.92 15.95
C ALA A 126 -3.03 18.72 17.40
N PRO A 127 -2.14 18.75 18.41
CA PRO A 127 -0.71 19.09 18.34
C PRO A 127 0.20 17.95 17.90
N GLN A 128 -0.31 16.74 17.69
CA GLN A 128 0.45 15.63 17.13
C GLN A 128 0.65 15.80 15.62
N LYS A 129 1.58 15.03 15.05
CA LYS A 129 1.77 14.97 13.59
C LYS A 129 0.86 13.89 12.99
N PRO A 130 0.43 14.05 11.74
CA PRO A 130 -0.21 12.95 11.01
C PRO A 130 0.70 11.71 10.97
N PRO A 131 0.15 10.49 11.10
CA PRO A 131 0.94 9.26 11.11
C PRO A 131 1.83 9.09 9.88
N ILE A 132 1.40 9.57 8.71
CA ILE A 132 2.22 9.50 7.49
C ILE A 132 3.49 10.37 7.57
N HIS A 133 3.42 11.51 8.25
CA HIS A 133 4.59 12.37 8.49
C HIS A 133 5.56 11.70 9.48
N LEU A 134 5.04 11.03 10.51
CA LEU A 134 5.86 10.22 11.42
C LEU A 134 6.61 9.10 10.69
N LEU A 135 5.93 8.41 9.75
CA LEU A 135 6.56 7.38 8.93
C LEU A 135 7.69 7.95 8.06
N MET A 136 7.45 9.08 7.42
CA MET A 136 8.47 9.75 6.60
C MET A 136 9.68 10.16 7.44
N GLU A 137 9.46 10.71 8.64
CA GLU A 137 10.53 11.08 9.58
C GLU A 137 11.33 9.86 10.05
N HIS A 138 10.66 8.75 10.36
CA HIS A 138 11.34 7.51 10.74
C HIS A 138 12.21 6.98 9.59
N LEU A 139 11.68 6.93 8.36
CA LEU A 139 12.48 6.52 7.20
C LEU A 139 13.65 7.48 6.94
N GLN A 140 13.45 8.78 7.15
CA GLN A 140 14.52 9.77 7.03
C GLN A 140 15.66 9.53 8.04
N GLN A 141 15.34 8.99 9.23
CA GLN A 141 16.33 8.69 10.27
C GLN A 141 17.07 7.36 10.03
N VAL A 142 16.36 6.33 9.55
CA VAL A 142 16.94 4.97 9.46
C VAL A 142 17.51 4.63 8.09
N TRP A 143 17.15 5.36 7.04
CA TRP A 143 17.63 5.12 5.69
C TRP A 143 18.68 6.16 5.25
N PRO A 144 19.84 5.77 4.69
CA PRO A 144 20.94 6.70 4.40
C PRO A 144 20.56 7.85 3.47
N GLU A 145 19.79 7.57 2.42
CA GLU A 145 19.30 8.57 1.47
C GLU A 145 18.05 9.31 1.98
N GLY A 146 17.47 8.81 3.07
CA GLY A 146 16.30 9.39 3.73
C GLY A 146 14.98 9.13 3.01
N ALA A 147 14.01 10.01 3.26
CA ALA A 147 12.67 9.96 2.68
C ALA A 147 12.13 11.37 2.41
N THR A 148 11.32 11.52 1.37
CA THR A 148 10.73 12.80 0.97
C THR A 148 9.37 12.61 0.29
N THR A 149 8.59 13.68 0.24
CA THR A 149 7.41 13.75 -0.63
C THR A 149 7.85 13.80 -2.09
N ALA A 150 7.25 12.97 -2.93
CA ALA A 150 7.50 12.97 -4.36
C ALA A 150 7.06 14.29 -5.00
N ALA A 151 7.72 14.65 -6.09
CA ALA A 151 7.37 15.81 -6.91
C ALA A 151 7.57 15.49 -8.40
N PHE A 152 7.01 14.37 -8.86
CA PHE A 152 7.23 13.86 -10.22
C PHE A 152 6.84 14.86 -11.33
N GLN A 153 5.93 15.79 -11.03
CA GLN A 153 5.51 16.84 -11.96
C GLN A 153 5.90 18.25 -11.47
N GLY A 154 6.95 18.36 -10.67
CA GLY A 154 7.52 19.63 -10.22
C GLY A 154 6.82 20.29 -9.02
N GLN A 155 5.74 19.69 -8.50
CA GLN A 155 5.06 20.13 -7.28
C GLN A 155 4.97 19.00 -6.24
N PRO A 156 5.06 19.32 -4.94
CA PRO A 156 4.92 18.33 -3.87
C PRO A 156 3.57 17.62 -3.94
N MET A 157 3.62 16.30 -4.05
CA MET A 157 2.42 15.45 -4.12
C MET A 157 1.74 15.34 -2.75
N PHE A 158 0.54 14.77 -2.74
CA PHE A 158 -0.14 14.42 -1.49
C PHE A 158 0.35 13.06 -0.99
N CYS A 159 0.37 12.87 0.33
CA CYS A 159 0.70 11.60 0.98
C CYS A 159 -0.32 11.37 2.08
N GLY A 160 -0.78 10.12 2.26
CA GLY A 160 -1.72 9.81 3.33
C GLY A 160 -3.18 10.08 2.95
N ILE A 161 -3.60 9.67 1.75
CA ILE A 161 -5.03 9.61 1.42
C ILE A 161 -5.73 8.70 2.44
N ILE A 162 -6.95 9.02 2.81
CA ILE A 162 -7.74 8.12 3.67
C ILE A 162 -8.58 7.23 2.78
N ARG A 163 -8.50 5.91 2.98
CA ARG A 163 -9.40 4.91 2.40
C ARG A 163 -10.34 4.41 3.48
N ALA A 164 -11.63 4.39 3.20
CA ALA A 164 -12.68 3.96 4.12
C ALA A 164 -13.60 2.94 3.44
N MET A 165 -13.87 1.85 4.12
CA MET A 165 -14.79 0.80 3.68
C MET A 165 -15.83 0.57 4.75
N PHE A 166 -17.05 0.21 4.31
CA PHE A 166 -18.20 -0.03 5.17
C PHE A 166 -18.87 -1.37 4.79
N PRO A 167 -19.58 -2.02 5.73
CA PRO A 167 -20.10 -3.38 5.51
C PRO A 167 -21.04 -3.51 4.31
N GLU A 168 -21.77 -2.44 3.97
CA GLU A 168 -22.76 -2.43 2.88
C GLU A 168 -22.11 -2.73 1.52
N THR A 169 -20.84 -2.39 1.35
CA THR A 169 -20.12 -2.54 0.07
C THR A 169 -18.80 -3.30 0.21
N ALA A 170 -18.43 -3.74 1.42
CA ALA A 170 -17.16 -4.43 1.69
C ALA A 170 -16.99 -5.73 0.88
N HIS A 171 -18.06 -6.48 0.62
CA HIS A 171 -18.01 -7.70 -0.19
C HIS A 171 -17.53 -7.47 -1.64
N LEU A 172 -17.61 -6.23 -2.16
CA LEU A 172 -17.14 -5.91 -3.50
C LEU A 172 -15.61 -5.96 -3.63
N SER A 173 -14.88 -5.75 -2.52
CA SER A 173 -13.41 -5.72 -2.54
C SER A 173 -12.76 -7.10 -2.64
N GLU A 174 -13.53 -8.18 -2.41
CA GLU A 174 -13.04 -9.56 -2.37
C GLU A 174 -12.69 -10.12 -3.76
N THR A 175 -13.12 -9.44 -4.81
CA THR A 175 -13.44 -10.14 -6.05
C THR A 175 -12.24 -10.40 -6.97
N VAL A 176 -11.15 -9.62 -6.88
CA VAL A 176 -9.96 -9.84 -7.74
C VAL A 176 -8.66 -9.32 -7.08
N PRO A 177 -7.58 -10.12 -6.97
CA PRO A 177 -6.27 -9.59 -6.61
C PRO A 177 -5.76 -8.61 -7.67
N HIS A 178 -5.16 -7.51 -7.23
CA HIS A 178 -4.58 -6.49 -8.10
C HIS A 178 -3.13 -6.22 -7.74
N VAL A 179 -2.47 -5.45 -8.60
CA VAL A 179 -1.14 -4.89 -8.38
C VAL A 179 -1.20 -3.40 -8.67
N ASP A 180 -0.45 -2.61 -7.90
CA ASP A 180 -0.29 -1.18 -8.17
C ASP A 180 1.14 -0.89 -8.61
N CYS A 181 1.27 -0.11 -9.68
CA CYS A 181 2.55 0.38 -10.16
C CYS A 181 2.39 1.79 -10.77
N LEU A 182 3.23 2.73 -10.35
CA LEU A 182 3.33 4.06 -10.93
C LEU A 182 3.77 3.90 -12.39
N PRO A 183 3.10 4.50 -13.38
CA PRO A 183 3.50 4.37 -14.77
C PRO A 183 4.96 4.77 -15.02
N ILE A 184 5.69 3.99 -15.83
CA ILE A 184 7.11 4.24 -16.14
C ILE A 184 7.33 5.61 -16.80
N SER A 185 6.31 6.13 -17.49
CA SER A 185 6.30 7.46 -18.10
C SER A 185 6.33 8.62 -17.09
N ILE A 186 5.96 8.36 -15.83
CA ILE A 186 6.01 9.36 -14.75
C ILE A 186 7.34 9.26 -14.01
N ALA A 187 7.69 8.07 -13.52
CA ALA A 187 9.00 7.79 -12.93
C ALA A 187 9.30 6.29 -12.99
N LYS A 188 10.57 5.96 -13.22
CA LYS A 188 11.07 4.58 -13.17
C LYS A 188 11.67 4.31 -11.80
N LEU A 189 10.98 3.47 -11.03
CA LEU A 189 11.36 3.08 -9.66
C LEU A 189 11.77 1.61 -9.64
N GLU A 190 12.81 1.26 -8.89
CA GLU A 190 13.19 -0.15 -8.74
C GLU A 190 12.10 -0.94 -8.00
N HIS A 191 11.46 -0.34 -7.00
CA HIS A 191 10.36 -0.93 -6.25
C HIS A 191 9.29 0.10 -5.90
N GLN A 192 8.05 -0.38 -5.76
CA GLN A 192 6.94 0.37 -5.19
C GLN A 192 6.34 -0.41 -4.04
N PHE A 193 6.10 0.30 -2.94
CA PHE A 193 5.46 -0.20 -1.74
C PHE A 193 4.21 0.61 -1.42
N SER A 194 3.30 0.05 -0.64
CA SER A 194 2.25 0.81 0.04
C SER A 194 2.56 0.81 1.52
N ALA A 195 2.30 1.92 2.18
CA ALA A 195 2.19 2.02 3.63
C ALA A 195 0.73 2.29 3.98
N ASN A 196 0.11 1.34 4.68
CA ASN A 196 -1.26 1.47 5.19
C ASN A 196 -1.19 1.55 6.71
N ILE A 197 -1.62 2.70 7.25
CA ILE A 197 -1.74 2.94 8.69
C ILE A 197 -3.22 2.85 9.04
N TYR A 198 -3.61 1.77 9.69
CA TYR A 198 -5.00 1.47 10.01
C TYR A 198 -5.44 2.30 11.20
N ILE A 199 -6.42 3.18 11.01
CA ILE A 199 -6.98 4.00 12.10
C ILE A 199 -8.27 3.40 12.66
N ASP A 200 -8.92 2.50 11.91
CA ASP A 200 -9.97 1.63 12.41
C ASP A 200 -10.05 0.32 11.61
N THR A 201 -10.52 -0.74 12.25
CA THR A 201 -10.57 -2.10 11.69
C THR A 201 -11.85 -2.82 12.11
N PRO A 202 -12.47 -3.61 11.23
CA PRO A 202 -13.64 -4.41 11.59
C PRO A 202 -13.25 -5.49 12.61
N PRO A 203 -14.20 -5.97 13.44
CA PRO A 203 -13.94 -7.01 14.43
C PRO A 203 -13.58 -8.38 13.82
N SER A 204 -14.00 -8.62 12.58
CA SER A 204 -13.69 -9.82 11.79
C SER A 204 -13.74 -9.49 10.30
N GLY A 205 -12.96 -10.19 9.48
CA GLY A 205 -12.84 -9.87 8.06
C GLY A 205 -11.93 -8.65 7.82
N GLY A 206 -11.97 -8.09 6.61
CA GLY A 206 -11.15 -6.93 6.26
C GLY A 206 -9.65 -7.20 6.18
N GLU A 207 -9.25 -8.48 6.18
CA GLU A 207 -7.84 -8.87 6.08
C GLU A 207 -7.22 -8.37 4.78
N LEU A 208 -5.95 -7.96 4.88
CA LEU A 208 -5.11 -7.78 3.71
C LEU A 208 -4.61 -9.16 3.26
N ILE A 209 -4.89 -9.51 2.00
CA ILE A 209 -4.38 -10.72 1.37
C ILE A 209 -3.17 -10.35 0.53
N ILE A 210 -2.07 -11.10 0.67
CA ILE A 210 -0.84 -10.93 -0.12
C ILE A 210 -0.43 -12.29 -0.65
N TRP A 211 -0.12 -12.36 -1.94
CA TRP A 211 0.40 -13.58 -2.54
C TRP A 211 1.93 -13.59 -2.46
N ASP A 212 2.49 -14.74 -2.08
CA ASP A 212 3.93 -14.99 -2.06
C ASP A 212 4.46 -15.21 -3.48
N THR A 213 4.29 -14.19 -4.33
CA THR A 213 4.76 -14.15 -5.71
C THR A 213 5.87 -13.13 -5.79
N GLU A 214 6.85 -13.36 -6.66
CA GLU A 214 7.83 -12.33 -6.99
C GLU A 214 7.12 -11.04 -7.45
N ALA A 215 7.70 -9.88 -7.11
CA ALA A 215 7.16 -8.61 -7.56
C ALA A 215 7.23 -8.54 -9.09
N PHE A 216 6.11 -8.19 -9.73
CA PHE A 216 6.05 -8.07 -11.18
C PHE A 216 6.88 -6.91 -11.70
N ALA A 217 7.46 -7.09 -12.89
CA ALA A 217 8.14 -6.04 -13.62
C ALA A 217 7.11 -5.04 -14.21
N TYR A 218 7.58 -3.87 -14.63
CA TYR A 218 6.71 -2.86 -15.27
C TYR A 218 5.95 -3.41 -16.47
N GLU A 219 6.64 -4.14 -17.33
CA GLU A 219 6.10 -4.70 -18.56
C GLU A 219 5.04 -5.78 -18.28
N ASP A 220 5.14 -6.47 -17.13
CA ASP A 220 4.14 -7.42 -16.67
C ASP A 220 2.90 -6.66 -16.18
N VAL A 221 3.08 -5.63 -15.34
CA VAL A 221 1.95 -4.84 -14.80
C VAL A 221 1.16 -4.15 -15.90
N GLU A 222 1.82 -3.52 -16.87
CA GLU A 222 1.15 -2.89 -18.03
C GLU A 222 0.31 -3.89 -18.85
N ARG A 223 0.72 -5.17 -18.89
CA ARG A 223 -0.05 -6.23 -19.58
C ARG A 223 -1.28 -6.69 -18.79
N PHE A 224 -1.29 -6.47 -17.47
CA PHE A 224 -2.39 -6.88 -16.59
C PHE A 224 -3.47 -5.81 -16.46
N GLU A 225 -3.21 -4.56 -16.85
CA GLU A 225 -4.22 -3.50 -16.73
C GLU A 225 -5.51 -3.89 -17.48
N GLY A 226 -6.58 -4.11 -16.71
CA GLY A 226 -7.88 -4.57 -17.20
C GLY A 226 -8.02 -6.07 -17.44
N ALA A 227 -7.03 -6.89 -17.10
CA ALA A 227 -7.02 -8.34 -17.26
C ALA A 227 -6.89 -9.07 -15.92
N LEU A 228 -7.29 -10.34 -15.89
CA LEU A 228 -7.06 -11.22 -14.74
C LEU A 228 -5.57 -11.50 -14.58
N LEU A 229 -5.10 -11.51 -13.33
CA LEU A 229 -3.73 -11.93 -13.04
C LEU A 229 -3.54 -13.42 -13.39
N PRO A 230 -2.37 -13.81 -13.92
CA PRO A 230 -2.08 -15.18 -14.30
C PRO A 230 -2.12 -16.11 -13.08
N GLU A 231 -3.12 -17.01 -13.03
CA GLU A 231 -3.38 -17.90 -11.89
C GLU A 231 -2.19 -18.79 -11.53
N ASP A 232 -1.40 -19.22 -12.51
CA ASP A 232 -0.20 -20.04 -12.33
C ASP A 232 0.93 -19.31 -11.61
N ARG A 233 0.89 -17.97 -11.57
CA ARG A 233 1.82 -17.13 -10.79
C ARG A 233 1.30 -16.81 -9.40
N LEU A 234 0.04 -17.09 -9.08
CA LEU A 234 -0.55 -16.85 -7.77
C LEU A 234 -0.23 -18.02 -6.83
N GLN A 235 0.76 -17.83 -5.95
CA GLN A 235 1.07 -18.81 -4.91
C GLN A 235 0.03 -18.81 -3.78
N LYS A 236 0.28 -19.57 -2.70
CA LYS A 236 -0.62 -19.57 -1.54
C LYS A 236 -0.70 -18.16 -0.95
N PRO A 237 -1.92 -17.58 -0.80
CA PRO A 237 -2.07 -16.28 -0.17
C PRO A 237 -1.77 -16.36 1.33
N LEU A 238 -1.25 -15.25 1.86
CA LEU A 238 -1.12 -14.96 3.27
C LEU A 238 -2.12 -13.89 3.64
N HIS A 239 -2.79 -14.10 4.78
CA HIS A 239 -3.81 -13.19 5.29
C HIS A 239 -3.23 -12.43 6.48
N ILE A 240 -3.38 -11.12 6.45
CA ILE A 240 -2.99 -10.23 7.53
C ILE A 240 -4.24 -9.55 8.05
N GLN A 241 -4.71 -9.96 9.23
CA GLN A 241 -5.72 -9.21 9.98
C GLN A 241 -5.05 -7.96 10.55
N PRO A 242 -5.37 -6.75 10.05
CA PRO A 242 -4.79 -5.53 10.56
C PRO A 242 -5.37 -5.24 11.94
N ARG A 243 -4.56 -4.60 12.79
CA ARG A 243 -5.00 -4.07 14.08
C ARG A 243 -5.21 -2.56 13.95
N LYS A 244 -6.11 -2.00 14.77
CA LYS A 244 -6.19 -0.55 14.93
C LYS A 244 -4.83 0.02 15.32
N ASN A 245 -4.51 1.18 14.76
CA ASN A 245 -3.25 1.92 14.87
C ASN A 245 -2.02 1.22 14.28
N GLU A 246 -2.18 0.11 13.55
CA GLU A 246 -1.05 -0.61 12.98
C GLU A 246 -0.58 0.00 11.65
N LEU A 247 0.72 0.02 11.42
CA LEU A 247 1.33 0.22 10.11
C LEU A 247 1.59 -1.13 9.46
N ILE A 248 1.20 -1.29 8.19
CA ILE A 248 1.60 -2.42 7.34
C ILE A 248 2.22 -1.87 6.05
N ILE A 249 3.41 -2.36 5.71
CA ILE A 249 4.11 -2.03 4.46
C ILE A 249 4.27 -3.28 3.61
N ILE A 250 3.89 -3.22 2.33
CA ILE A 250 3.99 -4.32 1.35
C ILE A 250 4.54 -3.81 0.03
N ASN A 251 5.11 -4.69 -0.80
CA ASN A 251 5.43 -4.36 -2.20
C ASN A 251 4.17 -4.48 -3.07
N THR A 252 3.72 -3.38 -3.69
CA THR A 252 2.43 -3.35 -4.39
C THR A 252 2.46 -3.97 -5.78
N ARG A 253 3.66 -4.27 -6.30
CA ARG A 253 3.80 -5.05 -7.54
C ARG A 253 3.66 -6.56 -7.29
N ARG A 254 3.44 -6.97 -6.03
CA ARG A 254 2.96 -8.31 -5.70
C ARG A 254 1.42 -8.27 -5.64
N PRO A 255 0.73 -9.35 -6.09
CA PRO A 255 -0.71 -9.42 -6.00
C PRO A 255 -1.19 -9.24 -4.57
N HIS A 256 -2.23 -8.42 -4.39
CA HIS A 256 -2.87 -8.20 -3.10
C HIS A 256 -4.36 -7.87 -3.26
N ALA A 257 -5.11 -8.11 -2.19
CA ALA A 257 -6.56 -7.92 -2.14
C ALA A 257 -7.02 -7.62 -0.70
N ILE A 258 -8.29 -7.29 -0.53
CA ILE A 258 -8.89 -7.02 0.78
C ILE A 258 -10.14 -7.89 0.94
N CYS A 259 -10.19 -8.68 2.01
CA CYS A 259 -11.40 -9.43 2.38
C CYS A 259 -12.55 -8.45 2.72
N GLY A 260 -13.79 -8.87 2.47
CA GLY A 260 -14.98 -8.19 2.96
C GLY A 260 -15.17 -8.40 4.45
N PHE A 261 -16.20 -7.75 4.99
CA PHE A 261 -16.58 -7.84 6.40
C PHE A 261 -18.04 -7.39 6.57
N ASP A 262 -18.69 -7.91 7.62
CA ASP A 262 -20.13 -7.71 7.85
C ASP A 262 -20.46 -6.65 8.90
N SER A 263 -19.47 -6.11 9.62
CA SER A 263 -19.70 -5.10 10.67
C SER A 263 -18.49 -4.22 10.94
N GLY A 264 -18.73 -3.06 11.56
CA GLY A 264 -17.69 -2.07 11.85
C GLY A 264 -17.29 -1.28 10.61
N LYS A 265 -16.04 -0.82 10.57
CA LYS A 265 -15.47 -0.09 9.43
C LYS A 265 -13.99 -0.41 9.30
N ARG A 266 -13.47 -0.29 8.08
CA ARG A 266 -12.04 -0.44 7.79
C ARG A 266 -11.52 0.88 7.25
N ILE A 267 -10.72 1.57 8.04
CA ILE A 267 -10.20 2.88 7.66
C ILE A 267 -8.68 2.91 7.79
N SER A 268 -8.01 3.35 6.73
CA SER A 268 -6.55 3.49 6.72
C SER A 268 -6.12 4.81 6.09
N ILE A 269 -5.06 5.39 6.63
CA ILE A 269 -4.24 6.40 5.97
C ILE A 269 -3.24 5.65 5.08
N GLN A 270 -3.21 5.96 3.78
CA GLN A 270 -2.37 5.27 2.82
C GLN A 270 -1.46 6.23 2.04
N SER A 271 -0.24 5.77 1.80
CA SER A 271 0.65 6.34 0.79
C SER A 271 1.34 5.22 0.03
N PHE A 272 1.64 5.44 -1.24
CA PHE A 272 2.69 4.71 -1.93
C PHE A 272 4.08 5.24 -1.51
N ILE A 273 5.07 4.36 -1.62
CA ILE A 273 6.48 4.62 -1.37
C ILE A 273 7.29 4.04 -2.54
N GLY A 274 8.05 4.88 -3.21
CA GLY A 274 8.94 4.52 -4.30
C GLY A 274 10.37 4.40 -3.82
N TYR A 275 11.09 3.44 -4.39
CA TYR A 275 12.49 3.19 -4.07
C TYR A 275 13.31 2.97 -5.34
N THR A 276 14.47 3.60 -5.36
CA THR A 276 15.55 3.40 -6.33
C THR A 276 16.87 3.42 -5.55
N THR A 277 17.77 2.48 -5.83
CA THR A 277 19.09 2.43 -5.20
C THR A 277 19.83 3.76 -5.31
N GLY A 278 20.28 4.30 -4.18
CA GLY A 278 21.01 5.57 -4.12
C GLY A 278 20.14 6.83 -4.13
N GLU A 279 18.81 6.67 -4.06
CA GLU A 279 17.84 7.77 -3.96
C GLU A 279 17.02 7.68 -2.66
N PRO A 280 16.43 8.79 -2.18
CA PRO A 280 15.51 8.75 -1.04
C PRO A 280 14.26 7.91 -1.35
N PHE A 281 13.57 7.46 -0.30
CA PHE A 281 12.20 6.98 -0.47
C PHE A 281 11.27 8.14 -0.87
N TYR A 282 10.49 7.94 -1.93
CA TYR A 282 9.54 8.94 -2.44
C TYR A 282 8.12 8.59 -2.03
N PHE A 283 7.40 9.50 -1.37
CA PHE A 283 6.01 9.29 -0.96
C PHE A 283 5.03 10.01 -1.87
N TRP A 284 3.94 9.34 -2.25
CA TRP A 284 2.80 9.96 -2.93
C TRP A 284 1.52 9.15 -2.72
N CYS A 285 0.38 9.73 -3.10
CA CYS A 285 -0.86 9.01 -3.28
C CYS A 285 -1.74 9.69 -4.34
#